data_AF-A0A7J6LS40-F1
#
_entry.id   AF-A0A7J6LS40-F1
#
_cell.length_a   1.000
_cell.length_b   1.000
_cell.length_c   1.000
_cell.angle_alpha   90.00
_cell.angle_beta   90.00
_cell.angle_gamma   90.00
#
_symmetry.space_group_name_H-M   'P 1'
#
loop_
_entity.id
_entity.type
_entity.pdbx_description
1 polymer ?
#
loop_
_entity_poly.entity_id
_entity_poly.type
_entity_poly.pdbx_seq_one_letter_code
_entity_poly.pdbx_strand_id
1 'polypeptide(L)'
;MDIVLCALLAAIFTALNASAQSDWCKTHKARDIYSKETLGEHFLPEGGMRMVDFAFDNNGNWFVAGEEMTTGLYKAWRVAYSAKKTDLVFDGRAESIDVYYQRADATFVFAI
;
A
#
# COMPACT_ATOMS: atom_id res chain seq x y z
N MET A 1 -16.32 16.77 1.22
CA MET A 1 -15.24 15.80 0.94
C MET A 1 -14.79 15.28 2.28
N ASP A 2 -15.17 14.04 2.56
CA ASP A 2 -15.71 13.62 3.84
C ASP A 2 -14.68 13.35 4.92
N ILE A 3 -14.79 14.08 6.04
CA ILE A 3 -14.13 13.81 7.32
C ILE A 3 -14.38 12.35 7.78
N VAL A 4 -15.49 11.76 7.33
CA VAL A 4 -15.89 10.38 7.59
C VAL A 4 -14.91 9.37 6.97
N LEU A 5 -14.33 9.65 5.79
CA LEU A 5 -13.37 8.75 5.13
C LEU A 5 -12.00 8.78 5.84
N CYS A 6 -11.55 9.97 6.27
CA CYS A 6 -10.35 10.10 7.11
C CYS A 6 -10.51 9.43 8.47
N ALA A 7 -11.69 9.50 9.08
CA ALA A 7 -11.97 8.86 10.36
C ALA A 7 -12.09 7.34 10.25
N LEU A 8 -12.63 6.82 9.14
CA LEU A 8 -12.66 5.37 8.86
C LEU A 8 -11.28 4.82 8.59
N LEU A 9 -10.44 5.52 7.82
CA LEU A 9 -9.02 5.15 7.70
C LEU A 9 -8.34 5.22 9.08
N ALA A 10 -8.47 6.32 9.83
CA ALA A 10 -7.85 6.45 11.15
C ALA A 10 -8.35 5.42 12.19
N ALA A 11 -9.54 4.86 12.04
CA ALA A 11 -10.04 3.76 12.87
C ALA A 11 -9.37 2.41 12.54
N ILE A 12 -8.93 2.21 11.29
CA ILE A 12 -8.05 1.10 10.90
C ILE A 12 -6.63 1.30 11.51
N PHE A 13 -6.20 2.55 11.74
CA PHE A 13 -4.83 2.91 12.15
C PHE A 13 -4.38 2.46 13.55
N THR A 14 -5.28 2.15 14.49
CA THR A 14 -4.88 1.96 15.90
C THR A 14 -4.72 0.50 16.35
N ALA A 15 -4.98 -0.51 15.52
CA ALA A 15 -5.03 -1.90 16.01
C ALA A 15 -4.48 -3.01 15.10
N LEU A 16 -3.91 -2.71 13.93
CA LEU A 16 -3.45 -3.75 13.00
C LEU A 16 -1.95 -4.06 13.21
N ASN A 17 -1.66 -5.13 13.96
CA ASN A 17 -0.35 -5.78 13.94
C ASN A 17 -0.12 -6.44 12.56
N ALA A 18 1.14 -6.65 12.17
CA ALA A 18 1.54 -7.23 10.87
C ALA A 18 0.77 -8.51 10.48
N SER A 19 0.45 -9.39 11.45
CA SER A 19 -0.33 -10.60 11.20
C SER A 19 -1.75 -10.32 10.71
N ALA A 20 -2.39 -9.28 11.25
CA ALA A 20 -3.73 -8.88 10.89
C ALA A 20 -3.76 -8.09 9.56
N GLN A 21 -2.66 -7.43 9.18
CA GLN A 21 -2.52 -6.78 7.87
C GLN A 21 -2.47 -7.80 6.72
N SER A 22 -1.68 -8.88 6.87
CA SER A 22 -1.64 -9.94 5.87
C SER A 22 -3.01 -10.62 5.68
N ASP A 23 -3.76 -10.83 6.77
CA ASP A 23 -5.09 -11.44 6.70
C ASP A 23 -6.14 -10.53 6.04
N TRP A 24 -6.00 -9.21 6.21
CA TRP A 24 -6.82 -8.24 5.49
C TRP A 24 -6.54 -8.26 3.98
N CYS A 25 -5.26 -8.31 3.58
CA CYS A 25 -4.85 -8.37 2.17
C CYS A 25 -5.33 -9.63 1.44
N LYS A 26 -5.53 -10.74 2.16
CA LYS A 26 -6.09 -11.98 1.58
C LYS A 26 -7.56 -11.87 1.17
N THR A 27 -8.31 -10.95 1.77
CA THR A 27 -9.77 -10.84 1.61
C THR A 27 -10.22 -9.55 0.91
N HIS A 28 -9.33 -8.57 0.79
CA HIS A 28 -9.61 -7.26 0.18
C HIS A 28 -8.71 -7.00 -1.01
N LYS A 29 -9.26 -6.35 -2.04
CA LYS A 29 -8.49 -6.00 -3.24
C LYS A 29 -7.75 -4.70 -2.98
N ALA A 30 -6.62 -4.52 -3.66
CA ALA A 30 -5.88 -3.27 -3.61
C ALA A 30 -6.75 -2.06 -4.02
N ARG A 31 -7.73 -2.21 -4.91
CA ARG A 31 -8.67 -1.13 -5.25
C ARG A 31 -9.64 -0.74 -4.13
N ASP A 32 -9.77 -1.55 -3.08
CA ASP A 32 -10.73 -1.30 -1.99
C ASP A 32 -10.14 -0.35 -0.93
N ILE A 33 -8.83 -0.12 -0.98
CA ILE A 33 -8.11 0.86 -0.15
C ILE A 33 -7.90 2.21 -0.88
N TYR A 34 -8.11 2.31 -2.20
CA TYR A 34 -7.92 3.59 -2.90
C TYR A 34 -8.95 3.85 -4.02
N SER A 35 -9.14 5.13 -4.37
CA SER A 35 -9.88 5.55 -5.57
C SER A 35 -8.96 6.23 -6.60
N LYS A 36 -9.24 6.07 -7.90
CA LYS A 36 -8.51 6.76 -8.98
C LYS A 36 -8.54 8.27 -8.83
N GLU A 37 -9.65 8.81 -8.33
CA GLU A 37 -9.82 10.23 -8.03
C GLU A 37 -8.84 10.73 -6.97
N THR A 38 -8.43 9.84 -6.07
CA THR A 38 -7.54 10.14 -4.96
C THR A 38 -6.06 9.99 -5.34
N LEU A 39 -5.73 8.94 -6.10
CA LEU A 39 -4.33 8.55 -6.35
C LEU A 39 -3.82 8.79 -7.78
N GLY A 40 -4.69 9.28 -8.66
CA GLY A 40 -4.39 9.49 -10.08
C GLY A 40 -4.58 8.23 -10.92
N GLU A 41 -4.65 8.44 -12.23
CA GLU A 41 -4.67 7.35 -13.20
C GLU A 41 -3.30 6.63 -13.19
N HIS A 42 -3.31 5.31 -13.34
CA HIS A 42 -2.11 4.43 -13.36
C HIS A 42 -1.38 4.21 -12.02
N PHE A 43 -2.01 4.47 -10.86
CA PHE A 43 -1.42 4.12 -9.55
C PHE A 43 -1.06 2.61 -9.44
N LEU A 44 -1.92 1.73 -9.93
CA LEU A 44 -1.67 0.29 -9.98
C LEU A 44 -1.44 -0.21 -11.40
N PRO A 45 -0.78 -1.38 -11.54
CA PRO A 45 -0.74 -2.12 -12.78
C PRO A 45 -2.12 -2.27 -13.42
N GLU A 46 -2.22 -2.04 -14.73
CA GLU A 46 -3.48 -2.20 -15.48
C GLU A 46 -4.02 -3.63 -15.39
N GLY A 47 -3.12 -4.61 -15.33
CA GLY A 47 -3.45 -6.03 -15.15
C GLY A 47 -3.91 -6.41 -13.74
N GLY A 48 -3.91 -5.47 -12.81
CA GLY A 48 -4.23 -5.71 -11.41
C GLY A 48 -3.06 -6.25 -10.61
N MET A 49 -3.25 -6.28 -9.30
CA MET A 49 -2.24 -6.68 -8.33
C MET A 49 -2.87 -7.50 -7.22
N ARG A 50 -2.18 -8.58 -6.84
CA ARG A 50 -2.42 -9.29 -5.59
C ARG A 50 -1.64 -8.57 -4.49
N MET A 51 -2.33 -7.77 -3.69
CA MET A 51 -1.71 -7.07 -2.58
C MET A 51 -1.22 -8.08 -1.54
N VAL A 52 -0.03 -7.82 -1.02
CA VAL A 52 0.61 -8.64 0.00
C VAL A 52 0.68 -7.88 1.31
N ASP A 53 1.09 -6.61 1.26
CA ASP A 53 1.27 -5.79 2.46
C ASP A 53 1.09 -4.29 2.18
N PHE A 54 0.88 -3.51 3.24
CA PHE A 54 0.81 -2.05 3.18
C PHE A 54 1.23 -1.40 4.51
N ALA A 55 1.77 -0.18 4.45
CA ALA A 55 2.11 0.60 5.64
C ALA A 55 1.85 2.10 5.44
N PHE A 56 1.54 2.82 6.52
CA PHE A 56 1.43 4.27 6.54
C PHE A 56 2.57 4.86 7.36
N ASP A 57 3.16 5.96 6.90
CA ASP A 57 4.08 6.75 7.72
C ASP A 57 3.37 7.92 8.45
N ASN A 58 4.06 8.52 9.41
CA ASN A 58 3.55 9.69 10.14
C ASN A 58 3.37 10.95 9.27
N ASN A 59 3.94 10.96 8.06
CA ASN A 59 3.82 12.06 7.11
C ASN A 59 2.59 11.92 6.20
N GLY A 60 1.76 10.90 6.43
CA GLY A 60 0.59 10.60 5.61
C GLY A 60 0.96 10.04 4.23
N ASN A 61 2.19 9.53 4.06
CA ASN A 61 2.52 8.73 2.91
C ASN A 61 2.04 7.30 3.15
N TRP A 62 1.65 6.69 2.04
CA TRP A 62 1.18 5.32 2.02
C TRP A 62 2.09 4.44 1.21
N PHE A 63 2.31 3.22 1.66
CA PHE A 63 3.12 2.24 0.97
C PHE A 63 2.26 1.02 0.73
N VAL A 64 2.22 0.57 -0.51
CA VAL A 64 1.46 -0.61 -0.92
C VAL A 64 2.42 -1.53 -1.65
N ALA A 65 2.41 -2.81 -1.31
CA ALA A 65 3.21 -3.82 -1.96
C ALA A 65 2.37 -5.02 -2.39
N GLY A 66 2.76 -5.63 -3.50
CA GLY A 66 2.08 -6.79 -4.01
C GLY A 66 2.70 -7.34 -5.28
N GLU A 67 2.11 -8.41 -5.76
CA GLU A 67 2.49 -9.07 -7.01
C GLU A 67 1.60 -8.58 -8.15
N GLU A 68 2.21 -8.07 -9.22
CA GLU A 68 1.53 -7.73 -10.46
C GLU A 68 1.06 -9.01 -11.18
N MET A 69 -0.25 -9.14 -11.39
CA MET A 69 -0.85 -10.40 -11.85
C MET A 69 -0.44 -10.79 -13.28
N THR A 70 -0.05 -9.82 -14.12
CA THR A 70 0.32 -10.06 -15.52
C THR A 70 1.75 -10.57 -15.67
N THR A 71 2.67 -10.07 -14.84
CA THR A 71 4.11 -10.34 -14.96
C THR A 71 4.64 -11.27 -13.88
N GLY A 72 3.90 -11.41 -12.76
CA GLY A 72 4.37 -12.09 -11.56
C GLY A 72 5.48 -11.33 -10.83
N LEU A 73 5.74 -10.06 -11.20
CA LEU A 73 6.75 -9.24 -10.53
C LEU A 73 6.17 -8.66 -9.24
N TYR A 74 7.01 -8.62 -8.21
CA TYR A 74 6.70 -7.93 -6.98
C TYR A 74 7.03 -6.45 -7.12
N LYS A 75 6.11 -5.62 -6.66
CA LYS A 75 6.21 -4.17 -6.76
C LYS A 75 5.78 -3.54 -5.45
N ALA A 76 6.39 -2.40 -5.15
CA ALA A 76 5.94 -1.54 -4.07
C ALA A 76 5.90 -0.08 -4.54
N TRP A 77 4.89 0.63 -4.09
CA TRP A 77 4.67 2.04 -4.40
C TRP A 77 4.60 2.86 -3.13
N ARG A 78 5.13 4.08 -3.19
CA ARG A 78 4.92 5.13 -2.21
C ARG A 78 3.93 6.15 -2.79
N VAL A 79 2.90 6.45 -2.01
CA VAL A 79 1.83 7.39 -2.32
C VAL A 79 1.92 8.55 -1.37
N ALA A 80 2.33 9.72 -1.87
CA ALA A 80 2.25 10.97 -1.12
C ALA A 80 0.88 11.59 -1.35
N TYR A 81 -0.09 11.31 -0.47
CA TYR A 81 -1.48 11.75 -0.62
C TYR A 81 -1.59 13.27 -0.78
N SER A 82 -0.89 14.03 0.06
CA SER A 82 -0.86 15.50 0.04
C SER A 82 -0.33 16.07 -1.28
N ALA A 83 0.62 15.38 -1.90
CA ALA A 83 1.23 15.77 -3.16
C ALA A 83 0.53 15.16 -4.38
N LYS A 84 -0.47 14.28 -4.17
CA LYS A 84 -1.10 13.45 -5.21
C LYS A 84 -0.07 12.77 -6.12
N LYS A 85 1.03 12.30 -5.51
CA LYS A 85 2.17 11.72 -6.23
C LYS A 85 2.34 10.27 -5.85
N THR A 86 2.59 9.44 -6.86
CA THR A 86 2.94 8.03 -6.70
C THR A 86 4.34 7.81 -7.25
N ASP A 87 5.19 7.19 -6.45
CA ASP A 87 6.53 6.77 -6.81
C ASP A 87 6.65 5.24 -6.69
N LEU A 88 7.19 4.58 -7.72
CA LEU A 88 7.56 3.16 -7.63
C LEU A 88 8.85 3.05 -6.80
N VAL A 89 8.82 2.28 -5.72
CA VAL A 89 9.96 2.11 -4.81
C VAL A 89 10.64 0.75 -4.95
N PHE A 90 9.94 -0.23 -5.49
CA PHE A 90 10.50 -1.54 -5.82
C PHE A 90 9.82 -2.12 -7.07
N ASP A 91 10.60 -2.75 -7.94
CA ASP A 91 10.14 -3.52 -9.10
C ASP A 91 11.14 -4.64 -9.38
N GLY A 92 10.72 -5.89 -9.14
CA GLY A 92 11.63 -7.01 -9.30
C GLY A 92 11.02 -8.38 -9.04
N ARG A 93 11.85 -9.40 -9.27
CA ARG A 93 11.54 -10.77 -8.86
C ARG A 93 11.80 -10.89 -7.37
N ALA A 94 10.88 -11.54 -6.68
CA ALA A 94 10.95 -11.91 -5.28
C ALA A 94 10.08 -13.16 -5.07
N GLU A 95 10.27 -13.85 -3.96
CA GLU A 95 9.38 -14.87 -3.43
C GLU A 95 8.32 -14.24 -2.51
N SER A 96 8.70 -13.16 -1.79
CA SER A 96 7.79 -12.37 -0.95
C SER A 96 8.17 -10.89 -0.93
N ILE A 97 7.21 -10.04 -0.55
CA ILE A 97 7.43 -8.61 -0.30
C ILE A 97 6.67 -8.19 0.94
N ASP A 98 7.31 -7.41 1.80
CA ASP A 98 6.69 -6.83 2.99
C ASP A 98 7.02 -5.34 3.10
N VAL A 99 6.18 -4.60 3.81
CA VAL A 99 6.34 -3.17 4.05
C VAL A 99 6.16 -2.88 5.53
N TYR A 100 7.18 -2.30 6.16
CA TYR A 100 7.14 -1.98 7.58
C TYR A 100 7.40 -0.51 7.83
N TYR A 101 6.51 0.12 8.60
CA TYR A 101 6.75 1.43 9.17
C TYR A 101 7.40 1.31 10.56
N GLN A 102 8.52 1.98 10.77
CA GLN A 102 9.15 2.11 12.08
C GLN A 102 8.96 3.53 12.61
N ARG A 103 8.66 3.67 13.90
CA ARG A 103 8.39 4.95 14.60
C ARG A 103 9.47 6.04 14.47
N ALA A 104 10.61 5.75 13.85
CA ALA A 104 11.67 6.71 13.52
C ALA A 104 11.46 7.41 12.15
N ASP A 105 10.20 7.54 11.71
CA ASP A 105 9.79 8.16 10.42
C ASP A 105 10.37 7.48 9.17
N ALA A 106 10.70 6.20 9.28
CA ALA A 106 11.23 5.40 8.18
C ALA A 106 10.27 4.26 7.83
N THR A 107 9.97 4.14 6.54
CA THR A 107 9.29 2.97 5.97
C THR A 107 10.29 2.15 5.18
N PHE A 108 10.27 0.85 5.40
CA PHE A 108 11.16 -0.11 4.75
C PHE A 108 10.34 -1.06 3.87
N VAL A 109 10.88 -1.38 2.70
CA VAL A 109 10.38 -2.43 1.81
C VAL A 109 11.40 -3.56 1.85
N PHE A 110 10.95 -4.77 2.19
CA PHE A 110 11.78 -5.97 2.15
C PHE A 110 11.23 -6.89 1.07
N ALA A 111 12.08 -7.22 0.10
CA ALA A 111 11.80 -8.23 -0.92
C ALA A 111 12.84 -9.34 -0.77
N ILE A 112 12.37 -10.58 -0.74
CA ILE A 112 13.20 -11.79 -0.55
C ILE A 112 13.21 -12.58 -1.84
#